data_AF-A0A9D9C1Y3-F1
#
_entry.id   AF-A0A9D9C1Y3-F1
#
_cell.length_a   1.000
_cell.length_b   1.000
_cell.length_c   1.000
_cell.angle_alpha   90.00
_cell.angle_beta   90.00
_cell.angle_gamma   90.00
#
_symmetry.space_group_name_H-M   'P 1'
#
loop_
_entity.id
_entity.type
_entity.pdbx_description
1 polymer ?
#
loop_
_entity_poly.entity_id
_entity_poly.type
_entity_poly.pdbx_seq_one_letter_code
_entity_poly.pdbx_strand_id
1 'polypeptide(L)'
;IDSMLDSEQVANYKKDLAVMFNRTFTKGYLFNEDNKHFSNVATSNHIGIKVGKVTKYNNGYAYIKLEESIRSGDGLRILNKDNDAVIVNEMFVNGIKGTFAKAGDLIQIKVHKAAEVGATVLKTSDANLEDEVINKKEDKVLLDAKLYLDGVACLQISDGKKIVTIKSDYPYEAAKNADIKSRQIEQLRKTSDSVYEFRNIEITDLVFLPIKEINELRRKAIDALNNIRKGTKEVRVNKFIPSTKEVYSNNDKHLFFKVSNLNQLEACINQGVKDLLVDDKNLYEAANKYKLLDEELNVILVDRRINNNSIYNKKVVNVYSNIINYASVRNMLENGCEIVGMSIEGSKDDIKSTIDNYQHVYGSVPNIMVMVYGYYELMIMKHCLINKALGYEKLGCGACKASKYYLVDRMGYKFPLINDGACHLKLLNSKRLHLVNQVDELLKMGVNNLLVDLSVEEDYELVIEEYLGAFNAYLNNDKYIEEYDLDDVTYGHYKEGIE
;
A
#
# COMPACT_ATOMS: atom_id res chain seq x y z
N ILE A 1 1.13 -12.79 -25.69
CA ILE A 1 2.41 -12.94 -24.96
C ILE A 1 2.80 -14.42 -24.92
N ASP A 2 1.91 -15.32 -24.47
CA ASP A 2 2.16 -16.78 -24.51
C ASP A 2 2.42 -17.36 -25.92
N SER A 3 1.99 -16.68 -26.99
CA SER A 3 2.27 -17.08 -28.38
C SER A 3 3.62 -16.59 -28.93
N MET A 4 4.41 -15.85 -28.14
CA MET A 4 5.69 -15.24 -28.55
C MET A 4 6.89 -15.75 -27.76
N LEU A 5 6.69 -16.64 -26.79
CA LEU A 5 7.73 -17.23 -25.98
C LEU A 5 7.73 -18.74 -26.21
N ASP A 6 8.93 -19.31 -26.37
CA ASP A 6 9.11 -20.75 -26.49
C ASP A 6 8.54 -21.45 -25.23
N SER A 7 7.76 -22.51 -25.43
CA SER A 7 7.08 -23.25 -24.37
C SER A 7 8.03 -23.77 -23.29
N GLU A 8 9.27 -24.10 -23.66
CA GLU A 8 10.32 -24.53 -22.73
C GLU A 8 10.87 -23.36 -21.90
N GLN A 9 11.07 -22.20 -22.53
CA GLN A 9 11.48 -20.97 -21.83
C GLN A 9 10.43 -20.51 -20.82
N VAL A 10 9.14 -20.54 -21.18
CA VAL A 10 8.05 -20.19 -20.26
C VAL A 10 8.01 -21.15 -19.06
N ALA A 11 8.25 -22.45 -19.29
CA ALA A 11 8.32 -23.43 -18.21
C ALA A 11 9.49 -23.17 -17.26
N ASN A 12 10.67 -22.84 -17.80
CA ASN A 12 11.84 -22.48 -16.99
C ASN A 12 11.61 -21.20 -16.19
N TYR A 13 11.09 -20.13 -16.80
CA TYR A 13 10.76 -18.90 -16.07
C TYR A 13 9.72 -19.12 -14.97
N LYS A 14 8.71 -19.96 -15.20
CA LYS A 14 7.74 -20.31 -14.17
C LYS A 14 8.39 -21.05 -13.00
N LYS A 15 9.37 -21.91 -13.28
CA LYS A 15 10.14 -22.63 -12.27
C LYS A 15 11.00 -21.65 -11.46
N ASP A 16 11.75 -20.78 -12.12
CA ASP A 16 12.60 -19.78 -11.47
C ASP A 16 11.78 -18.84 -10.58
N LEU A 17 10.67 -18.32 -11.11
CA LEU A 17 9.73 -17.51 -10.34
C LEU A 17 9.14 -18.28 -9.15
N ALA A 18 8.83 -19.57 -9.32
CA ALA A 18 8.32 -20.40 -8.23
C ALA A 18 9.37 -20.68 -7.15
N VAL A 19 10.67 -20.72 -7.48
CA VAL A 19 11.71 -20.85 -6.45
C VAL A 19 11.91 -19.53 -5.69
N MET A 20 11.75 -18.38 -6.34
CA MET A 20 11.88 -17.07 -5.67
C MET A 20 10.63 -16.70 -4.86
N PHE A 21 9.43 -16.88 -5.41
CA PHE A 21 8.16 -16.51 -4.77
C PHE A 21 7.00 -17.42 -5.21
N ASN A 22 6.69 -18.42 -4.40
CA ASN A 22 5.58 -19.35 -4.66
C ASN A 22 4.59 -19.37 -3.50
N ARG A 23 3.42 -18.77 -3.72
CA ARG A 23 2.21 -18.95 -2.90
C ARG A 23 1.07 -19.56 -3.72
N THR A 24 1.42 -20.34 -4.76
CA THR A 24 0.64 -20.68 -5.96
C THR A 24 0.39 -19.49 -6.90
N PHE A 25 0.47 -19.73 -8.21
CA PHE A 25 0.15 -18.71 -9.21
C PHE A 25 -1.37 -18.65 -9.42
N THR A 26 -1.88 -17.43 -9.52
CA THR A 26 -3.24 -17.12 -9.97
C THR A 26 -3.15 -16.44 -11.33
N LYS A 27 -4.06 -16.74 -12.24
CA LYS A 27 -4.24 -15.95 -13.47
C LYS A 27 -4.72 -14.53 -13.12
N GLY A 28 -5.33 -14.34 -11.95
CA GLY A 28 -5.85 -13.05 -11.51
C GLY A 28 -7.14 -12.65 -12.22
N TYR A 29 -7.75 -11.53 -11.78
CA TYR A 29 -9.05 -11.09 -12.29
C TYR A 29 -9.03 -10.69 -13.77
N LEU A 30 -7.88 -10.25 -14.30
CA LEU A 30 -7.73 -9.87 -15.71
C LEU A 30 -8.08 -11.03 -16.66
N PHE A 31 -7.85 -12.27 -16.22
CA PHE A 31 -8.10 -13.49 -16.98
C PHE A 31 -9.27 -14.30 -16.42
N ASN A 32 -10.19 -13.65 -15.68
CA ASN A 32 -11.39 -14.26 -15.10
C ASN A 32 -11.10 -15.51 -14.24
N GLU A 33 -10.04 -15.48 -13.43
CA GLU A 33 -9.77 -16.56 -12.47
C GLU A 33 -10.95 -16.77 -11.51
N ASP A 34 -11.25 -18.04 -11.21
CA ASP A 34 -12.29 -18.38 -10.24
C ASP A 34 -11.89 -17.91 -8.83
N ASN A 35 -12.88 -17.47 -8.04
CA ASN A 35 -12.71 -17.13 -6.63
C ASN A 35 -12.00 -18.24 -5.85
N LYS A 36 -12.29 -19.52 -6.14
CA LYS A 36 -11.64 -20.66 -5.48
C LYS A 36 -10.12 -20.66 -5.66
N HIS A 37 -9.62 -20.17 -6.78
CA HIS A 37 -8.19 -20.22 -7.15
C HIS A 37 -7.44 -18.90 -6.94
N PHE A 38 -8.14 -17.81 -6.61
CA PHE A 38 -7.51 -16.49 -6.51
C PHE A 38 -6.57 -16.33 -5.30
N SER A 39 -6.98 -16.84 -4.13
CA SER A 39 -6.24 -16.73 -2.86
C SER A 39 -5.72 -18.09 -2.38
N ASN A 40 -4.70 -18.12 -1.53
CA ASN A 40 -4.29 -19.35 -0.85
C ASN A 40 -4.68 -19.27 0.63
N VAL A 41 -5.59 -20.16 1.06
CA VAL A 41 -6.07 -20.20 2.45
C VAL A 41 -5.18 -21.04 3.38
N ALA A 42 -4.27 -21.84 2.82
CA ALA A 42 -3.44 -22.74 3.61
C ALA A 42 -2.24 -22.04 4.24
N THR A 43 -1.54 -21.17 3.51
CA THR A 43 -0.36 -20.45 4.04
C THR A 43 -0.15 -19.10 3.36
N SER A 44 0.18 -18.08 4.16
CA SER A 44 0.67 -16.78 3.66
C SER A 44 2.16 -16.78 3.32
N ASN A 45 2.89 -17.88 3.51
CA ASN A 45 4.35 -17.93 3.33
C ASN A 45 4.74 -18.59 2.00
N HIS A 46 5.96 -18.30 1.53
CA HIS A 46 6.56 -18.99 0.37
C HIS A 46 6.56 -20.51 0.63
N ILE A 47 5.89 -21.26 -0.23
CA ILE A 47 5.67 -22.71 -0.10
C ILE A 47 6.95 -23.46 -0.49
N GLY A 48 7.61 -23.05 -1.57
CA GLY A 48 8.76 -23.76 -2.13
C GLY A 48 8.35 -24.82 -3.15
N ILE A 49 9.32 -25.31 -3.92
CA ILE A 49 9.11 -26.37 -4.93
C ILE A 49 9.54 -27.70 -4.33
N LYS A 50 8.75 -28.76 -4.50
CA LYS A 50 9.15 -30.10 -4.03
C LYS A 50 10.40 -30.57 -4.76
N VAL A 51 11.43 -30.92 -4.00
CA VAL A 51 12.72 -31.39 -4.53
C VAL A 51 13.09 -32.79 -4.07
N GLY A 52 12.37 -33.38 -3.12
CA GLY A 52 12.61 -34.76 -2.71
C GLY A 52 11.86 -35.20 -1.46
N LYS A 53 12.26 -36.36 -0.95
CA LYS A 53 11.75 -36.94 0.30
C LYS A 53 12.87 -37.44 1.20
N VAL A 54 12.69 -37.29 2.51
CA VAL A 54 13.60 -37.85 3.51
C VAL A 54 13.47 -39.37 3.50
N THR A 55 14.58 -40.07 3.32
CA THR A 55 14.67 -41.53 3.34
C THR A 55 15.24 -42.07 4.64
N LYS A 56 16.06 -41.27 5.33
CA LYS A 56 16.69 -41.63 6.59
C LYS A 56 17.08 -40.36 7.35
N TYR A 57 17.08 -40.44 8.68
CA TYR A 57 17.64 -39.43 9.56
C TYR A 57 18.59 -40.11 10.56
N ASN A 58 19.78 -39.55 10.77
CA ASN A 58 20.72 -40.04 11.76
C ASN A 58 21.68 -38.93 12.21
N ASN A 59 21.92 -38.80 13.52
CA ASN A 59 22.92 -37.89 14.10
C ASN A 59 22.88 -36.45 13.56
N GLY A 60 21.68 -35.87 13.39
CA GLY A 60 21.53 -34.51 12.85
C GLY A 60 21.71 -34.40 11.33
N TYR A 61 21.80 -35.51 10.62
CA TYR A 61 21.85 -35.56 9.16
C TYR A 61 20.56 -36.14 8.58
N ALA A 62 20.00 -35.45 7.58
CA ALA A 62 18.91 -35.95 6.77
C ALA A 62 19.44 -36.50 5.45
N TYR A 63 18.99 -37.71 5.10
CA TYR A 63 19.24 -38.35 3.81
C TYR A 63 18.03 -38.17 2.92
N ILE A 64 18.19 -37.50 1.79
CA ILE A 64 17.08 -37.07 0.95
C ILE A 64 17.25 -37.69 -0.44
N LYS A 65 16.23 -38.39 -0.91
CA LYS A 65 16.17 -38.85 -2.30
C LYS A 65 15.59 -37.71 -3.13
N LEU A 66 16.40 -37.21 -4.07
CA LEU A 66 16.05 -36.07 -4.89
C LEU A 66 15.14 -36.45 -6.05
N GLU A 67 14.14 -35.61 -6.30
CA GLU A 67 13.30 -35.61 -7.50
C GLU A 67 13.74 -34.49 -8.47
N GLU A 68 14.49 -33.51 -7.99
CA GLU A 68 14.98 -32.34 -8.73
C GLU A 68 16.44 -32.05 -8.36
N SER A 69 17.13 -31.24 -9.17
CA SER A 69 18.51 -30.85 -8.87
C SER A 69 18.60 -29.82 -7.76
N ILE A 70 19.65 -29.92 -6.93
CA ILE A 70 19.98 -28.92 -5.91
C ILE A 70 21.48 -28.58 -5.92
N ARG A 71 21.83 -27.45 -5.32
CA ARG A 71 23.20 -26.93 -5.16
C ARG A 71 23.49 -26.57 -3.71
N SER A 72 24.78 -26.53 -3.38
CA SER A 72 25.22 -25.82 -2.18
C SER A 72 24.80 -24.34 -2.25
N GLY A 73 24.32 -23.79 -1.15
CA GLY A 73 23.73 -22.46 -1.05
C GLY A 73 22.20 -22.45 -1.14
N ASP A 74 21.57 -23.49 -1.67
CA ASP A 74 20.10 -23.57 -1.74
C ASP A 74 19.48 -23.64 -0.33
N GLY A 75 18.35 -22.96 -0.16
CA GLY A 75 17.50 -23.09 1.03
C GLY A 75 16.51 -24.23 0.86
N LEU A 76 16.44 -25.13 1.84
CA LEU A 76 15.53 -26.26 1.89
C LEU A 76 14.63 -26.18 3.12
N ARG A 77 13.36 -26.54 2.95
CA ARG A 77 12.38 -26.72 4.03
C ARG A 77 11.93 -28.17 4.10
N ILE A 78 12.10 -28.79 5.26
CA ILE A 78 11.63 -30.14 5.55
C ILE A 78 10.29 -30.03 6.28
N LEU A 79 9.24 -30.59 5.68
CA LEU A 79 7.89 -30.58 6.23
C LEU A 79 7.73 -31.70 7.26
N ASN A 80 7.89 -31.36 8.54
CA ASN A 80 7.62 -32.22 9.71
C ASN A 80 6.45 -31.62 10.52
N LYS A 81 6.13 -32.18 11.70
CA LYS A 81 5.27 -31.51 12.69
C LYS A 81 5.79 -30.11 13.05
N ASP A 82 7.10 -30.00 13.25
CA ASP A 82 7.82 -28.73 13.39
C ASP A 82 8.74 -28.54 12.19
N ASN A 83 8.27 -27.75 11.21
CA ASN A 83 9.04 -27.46 10.00
C ASN A 83 10.48 -27.03 10.32
N ASP A 84 11.43 -27.53 9.52
CA ASP A 84 12.85 -27.14 9.59
C ASP A 84 13.27 -26.43 8.30
N ALA A 85 13.96 -25.31 8.41
CA ALA A 85 14.46 -24.52 7.29
C ALA A 85 15.99 -24.44 7.36
N VAL A 86 16.67 -24.90 6.32
CA VAL A 86 18.11 -25.17 6.32
C VAL A 86 18.73 -24.63 5.04
N ILE A 87 19.91 -23.99 5.15
CA ILE A 87 20.74 -23.63 4.00
C ILE A 87 21.76 -24.74 3.76
N VAL A 88 21.86 -25.23 2.52
CA VAL A 88 22.78 -26.32 2.15
C VAL A 88 24.21 -25.80 2.05
N ASN A 89 24.89 -25.64 3.18
CA ASN A 89 26.30 -25.22 3.18
C ASN A 89 27.22 -26.33 2.68
N GLU A 90 26.98 -27.57 3.13
CA GLU A 90 27.73 -28.76 2.73
C GLU A 90 26.76 -29.90 2.42
N MET A 91 27.02 -30.63 1.34
CA MET A 91 26.29 -31.86 1.02
C MET A 91 27.21 -32.98 0.56
N PHE A 92 26.78 -34.21 0.83
CA PHE A 92 27.35 -35.42 0.26
C PHE A 92 26.35 -36.02 -0.71
N VAL A 93 26.77 -36.25 -1.96
CA VAL A 93 25.97 -36.82 -3.04
C VAL A 93 26.44 -38.25 -3.25
N ASN A 94 25.54 -39.22 -3.01
CA ASN A 94 25.84 -40.65 -3.08
C ASN A 94 27.11 -41.03 -2.26
N GLY A 95 27.33 -40.36 -1.12
CA GLY A 95 28.46 -40.61 -0.21
C GLY A 95 29.71 -39.78 -0.46
N ILE A 96 29.78 -38.97 -1.52
CA ILE A 96 30.94 -38.14 -1.87
C ILE A 96 30.59 -36.67 -1.66
N LYS A 97 31.48 -35.88 -1.05
CA LYS A 97 31.27 -34.44 -0.88
C LYS A 97 31.13 -33.77 -2.25
N GLY A 98 30.06 -33.01 -2.45
CA GLY A 98 29.76 -32.37 -3.74
C GLY A 98 28.99 -31.07 -3.55
N THR A 99 28.98 -30.24 -4.58
CA THR A 99 28.30 -28.93 -4.60
C THR A 99 27.10 -28.88 -5.55
N PHE A 100 26.88 -29.94 -6.33
CA PHE A 100 25.71 -30.14 -7.19
C PHE A 100 25.20 -31.59 -7.10
N ALA A 101 23.88 -31.76 -7.03
CA ALA A 101 23.19 -33.04 -7.08
C ALA A 101 22.03 -32.98 -8.07
N LYS A 102 21.78 -34.05 -8.83
CA LYS A 102 20.70 -34.11 -9.83
C LYS A 102 19.50 -34.90 -9.32
N ALA A 103 18.39 -34.81 -10.04
CA ALA A 103 17.23 -35.67 -9.85
C ALA A 103 17.67 -37.15 -9.82
N GLY A 104 17.17 -37.89 -8.82
CA GLY A 104 17.52 -39.29 -8.59
C GLY A 104 18.73 -39.51 -7.67
N ASP A 105 19.52 -38.50 -7.32
CA ASP A 105 20.62 -38.69 -6.37
C ASP A 105 20.13 -38.84 -4.92
N LEU A 106 20.92 -39.52 -4.09
CA LEU A 106 20.74 -39.54 -2.64
C LEU A 106 21.72 -38.54 -2.02
N ILE A 107 21.20 -37.49 -1.41
CA ILE A 107 22.03 -36.50 -0.71
C ILE A 107 21.99 -36.70 0.79
N GLN A 108 23.04 -36.24 1.47
CA GLN A 108 23.10 -36.12 2.92
C GLN A 108 23.46 -34.68 3.29
N ILE A 109 22.62 -34.05 4.11
CA ILE A 109 22.80 -32.68 4.61
C ILE A 109 22.61 -32.62 6.12
N LYS A 110 23.26 -31.65 6.77
CA LYS A 110 23.05 -31.38 8.19
C LYS A 110 21.78 -30.54 8.38
N VAL A 111 20.96 -30.88 9.36
CA VAL A 111 19.67 -30.22 9.64
C VAL A 111 19.63 -29.71 11.09
N HIS A 112 18.78 -28.73 11.39
CA HIS A 112 18.69 -28.15 12.74
C HIS A 112 17.75 -28.96 13.65
N LYS A 113 16.73 -29.59 13.07
CA LYS A 113 15.73 -30.40 13.77
C LYS A 113 15.73 -31.84 13.27
N ALA A 114 15.15 -32.75 14.05
CA ALA A 114 14.98 -34.13 13.62
C ALA A 114 14.04 -34.21 12.40
N ALA A 115 14.43 -34.98 11.39
CA ALA A 115 13.64 -35.16 10.17
C ALA A 115 12.88 -36.48 10.19
N GLU A 116 11.57 -36.44 9.92
CA GLU A 116 10.74 -37.65 9.84
C GLU A 116 11.01 -38.39 8.53
N VAL A 117 11.11 -39.72 8.58
CA VAL A 117 11.26 -40.53 7.36
C VAL A 117 9.99 -40.45 6.53
N GLY A 118 10.12 -40.12 5.25
CA GLY A 118 9.01 -39.85 4.34
C GLY A 118 8.62 -38.38 4.24
N ALA A 119 9.17 -37.50 5.09
CA ALA A 119 8.90 -36.07 5.05
C ALA A 119 9.23 -35.47 3.68
N THR A 120 8.38 -34.55 3.24
CA THR A 120 8.57 -33.85 1.95
C THR A 120 9.57 -32.72 2.12
N VAL A 121 10.49 -32.59 1.17
CA VAL A 121 11.51 -31.54 1.15
C VAL A 121 11.18 -30.55 0.03
N LEU A 122 11.09 -29.28 0.38
CA LEU A 122 10.82 -28.17 -0.54
C LEU A 122 12.06 -27.28 -0.67
N LYS A 123 12.40 -26.83 -1.87
CA LYS A 123 13.40 -25.79 -2.12
C LYS A 123 12.73 -24.42 -2.01
N THR A 124 13.26 -23.56 -1.14
CA THR A 124 12.70 -22.25 -0.79
C THR A 124 13.58 -21.07 -1.21
N SER A 125 14.82 -21.33 -1.66
CA SER A 125 15.68 -20.34 -2.32
C SER A 125 16.67 -21.05 -3.26
N ASP A 126 17.10 -20.35 -4.30
CA ASP A 126 18.12 -20.79 -5.25
C ASP A 126 19.28 -19.80 -5.26
N ALA A 127 20.45 -20.25 -4.81
CA ALA A 127 21.61 -19.37 -4.67
C ALA A 127 22.07 -18.77 -6.01
N ASN A 128 21.94 -19.50 -7.12
CA ASN A 128 22.35 -19.00 -8.42
C ASN A 128 21.39 -17.91 -8.93
N LEU A 129 20.08 -18.10 -8.76
CA LEU A 129 19.10 -17.08 -9.15
C LEU A 129 19.25 -15.81 -8.30
N GLU A 130 19.53 -15.95 -7.01
CA GLU A 130 19.85 -14.82 -6.14
C GLU A 130 21.11 -14.10 -6.62
N ASP A 131 22.19 -14.84 -6.91
CA ASP A 131 23.42 -14.28 -7.46
C ASP A 131 23.19 -13.63 -8.84
N GLU A 132 22.38 -14.20 -9.72
CA GLU A 132 22.05 -13.62 -11.04
C GLU A 132 21.27 -12.32 -10.91
N VAL A 133 20.34 -12.24 -9.95
CA VAL A 133 19.56 -11.01 -9.68
C VAL A 133 20.45 -9.94 -9.06
N ILE A 134 21.33 -10.30 -8.12
CA ILE A 134 22.27 -9.38 -7.47
C ILE A 134 23.34 -8.89 -8.44
N ASN A 135 23.85 -9.79 -9.30
CA ASN A 135 24.92 -9.48 -10.25
C ASN A 135 24.40 -9.02 -11.62
N LYS A 136 23.08 -8.85 -11.77
CA LYS A 136 22.52 -8.26 -12.98
C LYS A 136 23.09 -6.86 -13.11
N LYS A 137 23.97 -6.67 -14.09
CA LYS A 137 24.59 -5.37 -14.37
C LYS A 137 23.48 -4.35 -14.56
N GLU A 138 23.37 -3.44 -13.61
CA GLU A 138 22.58 -2.23 -13.80
C GLU A 138 23.15 -1.49 -15.01
N ASP A 139 22.28 -1.00 -15.89
CA ASP A 139 22.68 -0.16 -17.02
C ASP A 139 23.23 1.18 -16.47
N LYS A 140 24.54 1.20 -16.16
CA LYS A 140 25.20 2.40 -15.64
C LYS A 140 25.37 3.45 -16.73
N VAL A 141 25.24 4.70 -16.34
CA VAL A 141 25.49 5.85 -17.22
C VAL A 141 26.99 6.03 -17.39
N LEU A 142 27.46 5.95 -18.64
CA LEU A 142 28.87 6.11 -18.98
C LEU A 142 29.33 7.56 -18.84
N LEU A 143 30.45 7.76 -18.15
CA LEU A 143 31.11 9.05 -17.96
C LEU A 143 32.46 9.11 -18.67
N ASP A 144 32.80 10.27 -19.21
CA ASP A 144 34.18 10.61 -19.57
C ASP A 144 34.74 11.60 -18.55
N ALA A 145 35.98 11.39 -18.11
CA ALA A 145 36.67 12.26 -17.17
C ALA A 145 37.94 12.85 -17.76
N LYS A 146 38.26 14.08 -17.36
CA LYS A 146 39.52 14.75 -17.64
C LYS A 146 40.09 15.37 -16.37
N LEU A 147 41.30 14.96 -15.99
CA LEU A 147 42.06 15.54 -14.88
C LEU A 147 43.21 16.39 -15.44
N TYR A 148 43.24 17.67 -15.08
CA TYR A 148 44.20 18.64 -15.59
C TYR A 148 44.56 19.70 -14.54
N LEU A 149 45.61 20.50 -14.81
CA LEU A 149 46.01 21.63 -13.97
C LEU A 149 45.50 22.97 -14.54
N ASP A 150 44.87 23.78 -13.69
CA ASP A 150 44.51 25.18 -13.93
C ASP A 150 44.75 25.98 -12.64
N GLY A 151 46.03 26.16 -12.30
CA GLY A 151 46.49 26.69 -11.00
C GLY A 151 46.30 25.74 -9.81
N VAL A 152 45.31 24.84 -9.89
CA VAL A 152 45.03 23.72 -8.97
C VAL A 152 44.57 22.50 -9.79
N ALA A 153 44.55 21.31 -9.17
CA ALA A 153 44.02 20.12 -9.83
C ALA A 153 42.52 20.25 -10.08
N CYS A 154 42.09 20.02 -11.33
CA CYS A 154 40.70 20.08 -11.75
C CYS A 154 40.25 18.73 -12.29
N LEU A 155 39.15 18.20 -11.75
CA LEU A 155 38.47 17.02 -12.30
C LEU A 155 37.22 17.48 -13.04
N GLN A 156 37.21 17.29 -14.36
CA GLN A 156 36.04 17.45 -15.18
C GLN A 156 35.43 16.07 -15.48
N ILE A 157 34.11 15.95 -15.37
CA ILE A 157 33.36 14.74 -15.75
C ILE A 157 32.18 15.11 -16.66
N SER A 158 31.84 14.22 -17.59
CA SER A 158 30.75 14.40 -18.57
C SER A 158 30.00 13.10 -18.79
N ASP A 159 28.67 13.18 -18.89
CA ASP A 159 27.80 12.06 -19.29
C ASP A 159 27.37 12.12 -20.78
N GLY A 160 28.02 12.99 -21.56
CA GLY A 160 27.67 13.29 -22.95
C GLY A 160 26.56 14.32 -23.13
N LYS A 161 25.87 14.74 -22.06
CA LYS A 161 24.83 15.79 -22.06
C LYS A 161 25.17 16.98 -21.18
N LYS A 162 25.77 16.72 -20.01
CA LYS A 162 26.13 17.68 -18.98
C LYS A 162 27.60 17.49 -18.64
N ILE A 163 28.26 18.59 -18.32
CA ILE A 163 29.68 18.64 -17.95
C ILE A 163 29.78 19.35 -16.60
N VAL A 164 30.59 18.80 -15.70
CA VAL A 164 30.89 19.36 -14.39
C VAL A 164 32.38 19.41 -14.21
N THR A 165 32.90 20.52 -13.66
CA THR A 165 34.30 20.66 -13.28
C THR A 165 34.40 21.00 -11.80
N ILE A 166 35.16 20.22 -11.04
CA ILE A 166 35.47 20.47 -9.63
C ILE A 166 36.96 20.76 -9.48
N LYS A 167 37.28 21.80 -8.70
CA LYS A 167 38.65 22.18 -8.35
C LYS A 167 39.04 21.57 -7.00
N SER A 168 40.30 21.16 -6.88
CA SER A 168 40.90 20.66 -5.63
C SER A 168 41.26 21.82 -4.72
N ASP A 169 40.98 21.67 -3.42
CA ASP A 169 41.41 22.59 -2.38
C ASP A 169 42.86 22.31 -1.93
N TYR A 170 43.41 21.16 -2.33
CA TYR A 170 44.75 20.71 -1.97
C TYR A 170 45.82 21.33 -2.92
N PRO A 171 46.92 21.92 -2.38
CA PRO A 171 48.02 22.44 -3.19
C PRO A 171 48.73 21.29 -3.92
N TYR A 172 48.98 21.46 -5.21
CA TYR A 172 49.54 20.40 -6.04
C TYR A 172 51.07 20.30 -5.86
N GLU A 173 51.59 19.07 -5.91
CA GLU A 173 53.03 18.80 -6.05
C GLU A 173 53.28 18.18 -7.43
N ALA A 174 54.34 18.60 -8.11
CA ALA A 174 54.71 18.08 -9.43
C ALA A 174 55.15 16.61 -9.33
N ALA A 175 54.44 15.72 -10.04
CA ALA A 175 54.77 14.29 -10.08
C ALA A 175 55.66 13.97 -11.29
N LYS A 176 56.68 13.11 -11.08
CA LYS A 176 57.62 12.69 -12.15
C LYS A 176 57.50 11.21 -12.58
N ASN A 177 56.58 10.43 -11.98
CA ASN A 177 56.50 8.98 -12.20
C ASN A 177 55.21 8.55 -12.89
N ALA A 178 55.34 7.63 -13.86
CA ALA A 178 54.22 7.05 -14.61
C ALA A 178 53.24 6.23 -13.74
N ASP A 179 53.70 5.64 -12.64
CA ASP A 179 52.87 4.85 -11.72
C ASP A 179 51.75 5.66 -11.03
N ILE A 180 51.93 6.98 -10.93
CA ILE A 180 50.94 7.89 -10.32
C ILE A 180 49.68 7.98 -11.20
N LYS A 181 49.86 7.96 -12.53
CA LYS A 181 48.75 8.03 -13.50
C LYS A 181 47.84 6.81 -13.39
N SER A 182 48.41 5.61 -13.34
CA SER A 182 47.66 4.35 -13.21
C SER A 182 46.88 4.30 -11.90
N ARG A 183 47.50 4.74 -10.80
CA ARG A 183 46.87 4.80 -9.48
C ARG A 183 45.69 5.79 -9.43
N GLN A 184 45.83 6.94 -10.08
CA GLN A 184 44.75 7.94 -10.21
C GLN A 184 43.56 7.40 -10.99
N ILE A 185 43.80 6.76 -12.14
CA ILE A 185 42.74 6.13 -12.95
C ILE A 185 42.01 5.07 -12.13
N GLU A 186 42.74 4.22 -11.37
CA GLU A 186 42.14 3.18 -10.53
C GLU A 186 41.23 3.78 -9.44
N GLN A 187 41.65 4.86 -8.77
CA GLN A 187 40.80 5.48 -7.76
C GLN A 187 39.58 6.18 -8.40
N LEU A 188 39.73 6.86 -9.53
CA LEU A 188 38.60 7.51 -10.21
C LEU A 188 37.54 6.49 -10.68
N ARG A 189 37.94 5.29 -11.11
CA ARG A 189 37.03 4.21 -11.53
C ARG A 189 36.17 3.60 -10.42
N LYS A 190 36.47 3.84 -9.14
CA LYS A 190 35.71 3.26 -8.01
C LYS A 190 34.36 3.98 -7.82
N THR A 191 33.36 3.54 -8.59
CA THR A 191 31.98 4.06 -8.60
C THR A 191 30.93 2.96 -8.32
N SER A 192 31.25 1.98 -7.46
CA SER A 192 30.34 0.84 -7.15
C SER A 192 28.97 1.30 -6.70
N ASP A 193 28.92 2.30 -5.81
CA ASP A 193 27.71 2.76 -5.12
C ASP A 193 26.95 3.87 -5.88
N SER A 194 27.30 4.10 -7.15
CA SER A 194 26.64 5.11 -7.99
C SER A 194 26.10 4.52 -9.30
N VAL A 195 25.13 5.22 -9.89
CA VAL A 195 24.54 4.91 -11.20
C VAL A 195 25.49 5.18 -12.39
N TYR A 196 26.76 5.48 -12.13
CA TYR A 196 27.74 5.91 -13.12
C TYR A 196 28.93 4.94 -13.26
N GLU A 197 29.49 4.88 -14.46
CA GLU A 197 30.74 4.16 -14.74
C GLU A 197 31.62 5.00 -15.68
N PHE A 198 32.92 5.14 -15.38
CA PHE A 198 33.83 5.88 -16.25
C PHE A 198 34.26 5.04 -17.45
N ARG A 199 33.83 5.46 -18.65
CA ARG A 199 34.25 4.91 -19.95
C ARG A 199 35.69 5.32 -20.26
N ASN A 200 35.99 6.61 -20.22
CA ASN A 200 37.31 7.16 -20.49
C ASN A 200 37.78 8.07 -19.36
N ILE A 201 39.08 8.02 -19.05
CA ILE A 201 39.72 8.93 -18.09
C ILE A 201 41.01 9.44 -18.71
N GLU A 202 41.04 10.72 -19.04
CA GLU A 202 42.21 11.41 -19.56
C GLU A 202 42.91 12.16 -18.41
N ILE A 203 44.23 12.00 -18.29
CA ILE A 203 45.07 12.78 -17.36
C ILE A 203 46.12 13.48 -18.19
N THR A 204 45.99 14.81 -18.32
CA THR A 204 46.89 15.65 -19.13
C THR A 204 48.14 16.06 -18.37
N ASP A 205 47.98 16.35 -17.08
CA ASP A 205 49.05 16.84 -16.23
C ASP A 205 49.34 15.83 -15.12
N LEU A 206 50.61 15.46 -14.95
CA LEU A 206 51.04 14.54 -13.89
C LEU A 206 51.14 15.29 -12.56
N VAL A 207 50.14 15.10 -11.71
CA VAL A 207 50.04 15.73 -10.40
C VAL A 207 50.10 14.69 -9.29
N PHE A 208 50.85 14.96 -8.23
CA PHE A 208 50.71 14.17 -7.00
C PHE A 208 49.49 14.66 -6.21
N LEU A 209 48.50 13.80 -6.05
CA LEU A 209 47.35 14.00 -5.18
C LEU A 209 47.25 12.82 -4.22
N PRO A 210 47.09 13.05 -2.91
CA PRO A 210 46.75 11.98 -1.97
C PRO A 210 45.48 11.23 -2.41
N ILE A 211 45.40 9.92 -2.15
CA ILE A 211 44.22 9.10 -2.48
C ILE A 211 42.92 9.74 -1.94
N LYS A 212 42.99 10.31 -0.74
CA LYS A 212 41.85 10.97 -0.10
C LYS A 212 41.31 12.11 -0.97
N GLU A 213 42.19 12.94 -1.53
CA GLU A 213 41.80 14.07 -2.40
C GLU A 213 41.24 13.60 -3.74
N ILE A 214 41.78 12.54 -4.34
CA ILE A 214 41.24 11.97 -5.58
C ILE A 214 39.82 11.42 -5.35
N ASN A 215 39.61 10.74 -4.22
CA ASN A 215 38.30 10.22 -3.84
C ASN A 215 37.30 11.35 -3.55
N GLU A 216 37.73 12.42 -2.91
CA GLU A 216 36.91 13.61 -2.66
C GLU A 216 36.55 14.35 -3.95
N LEU A 217 37.51 14.57 -4.86
CA LEU A 217 37.26 15.14 -6.18
C LEU A 217 36.23 14.32 -6.96
N ARG A 218 36.38 12.98 -6.98
CA ARG A 218 35.44 12.06 -7.62
C ARG A 218 34.04 12.21 -7.03
N ARG A 219 33.92 12.18 -5.70
CA ARG A 219 32.64 12.30 -4.99
C ARG A 219 31.97 13.64 -5.26
N LYS A 220 32.68 14.75 -5.04
CA LYS A 220 32.19 16.11 -5.31
C LYS A 220 31.74 16.27 -6.77
N ALA A 221 32.49 15.71 -7.73
CA ALA A 221 32.13 15.79 -9.14
C ALA A 221 30.87 15.00 -9.46
N ILE A 222 30.75 13.76 -8.96
CA ILE A 222 29.54 12.93 -9.12
C ILE A 222 28.33 13.60 -8.46
N ASP A 223 28.47 14.17 -7.26
CA ASP A 223 27.39 14.84 -6.54
C ASP A 223 26.93 16.11 -7.27
N ALA A 224 27.86 16.90 -7.80
CA ALA A 224 27.54 18.05 -8.63
C ALA A 224 26.83 17.63 -9.93
N LEU A 225 27.26 16.55 -10.58
CA LEU A 225 26.58 16.02 -11.77
C LEU A 225 25.17 15.49 -11.45
N ASN A 226 25.01 14.81 -10.31
CA ASN A 226 23.71 14.41 -9.78
C ASN A 226 22.80 15.61 -9.60
N ASN A 227 23.28 16.71 -9.00
CA ASN A 227 22.49 17.91 -8.78
C ASN A 227 22.08 18.59 -10.09
N ILE A 228 22.96 18.65 -11.09
CA ILE A 228 22.62 19.20 -12.42
C ILE A 228 21.62 18.30 -13.14
N ARG A 229 21.71 16.97 -13.01
CA ARG A 229 20.74 16.03 -13.60
C ARG A 229 19.41 16.00 -12.84
N LYS A 230 19.42 16.28 -11.53
CA LYS A 230 18.23 16.58 -10.73
C LYS A 230 17.62 17.93 -11.10
N GLY A 231 18.40 18.79 -11.78
CA GLY A 231 18.03 20.12 -12.26
C GLY A 231 16.67 20.14 -12.94
N THR A 232 15.68 20.46 -12.11
CA THR A 232 14.36 21.04 -12.37
C THR A 232 13.94 20.94 -13.83
N LYS A 233 13.06 19.98 -14.14
CA LYS A 233 11.95 20.35 -15.03
C LYS A 233 11.43 21.67 -14.44
N GLU A 234 11.43 22.75 -15.22
CA GLU A 234 10.59 23.88 -14.86
C GLU A 234 9.21 23.27 -14.63
N VAL A 235 8.83 23.18 -13.35
CA VAL A 235 7.46 22.83 -13.02
C VAL A 235 6.71 23.99 -13.64
N ARG A 236 6.04 23.72 -14.77
CA ARG A 236 5.08 24.66 -15.32
C ARG A 236 3.97 24.74 -14.29
N VAL A 237 4.16 25.62 -13.31
CA VAL A 237 3.10 26.04 -12.42
C VAL A 237 2.26 26.93 -13.29
N ASN A 238 1.32 26.33 -14.02
CA ASN A 238 0.25 27.10 -14.61
C ASN A 238 -0.35 27.92 -13.48
N LYS A 239 -0.39 29.25 -13.64
CA LYS A 239 -1.02 30.12 -12.65
C LYS A 239 -2.42 29.57 -12.42
N PHE A 240 -2.70 29.11 -11.20
CA PHE A 240 -4.03 28.64 -10.84
C PHE A 240 -4.98 29.83 -11.00
N ILE A 241 -5.99 29.66 -11.85
CA ILE A 241 -7.05 30.64 -12.03
C ILE A 241 -8.28 30.02 -11.36
N PRO A 242 -8.72 30.57 -10.21
CA PRO A 242 -9.94 30.12 -9.57
C PRO A 242 -11.10 30.23 -10.55
N SER A 243 -11.84 29.13 -10.72
CA SER A 243 -13.06 29.13 -11.53
C SER A 243 -14.14 30.00 -10.90
N THR A 244 -14.85 30.75 -11.75
CA THR A 244 -15.94 31.65 -11.36
C THR A 244 -17.32 31.00 -11.46
N LYS A 245 -17.40 29.70 -11.77
CA LYS A 245 -18.69 28.99 -11.89
C LYS A 245 -19.49 29.10 -10.59
N GLU A 246 -20.79 29.31 -10.69
CA GLU A 246 -21.64 29.13 -9.50
C GLU A 246 -21.69 27.65 -9.15
N VAL A 247 -21.65 27.36 -7.85
CA VAL A 247 -21.75 26.01 -7.31
C VAL A 247 -22.79 25.99 -6.21
N TYR A 248 -23.29 24.81 -5.88
CA TYR A 248 -24.18 24.64 -4.74
C TYR A 248 -23.49 25.12 -3.45
N SER A 249 -24.19 25.96 -2.70
CA SER A 249 -23.77 26.41 -1.37
C SER A 249 -24.93 26.21 -0.41
N ASN A 250 -24.64 25.58 0.72
CA ASN A 250 -25.56 25.45 1.84
C ASN A 250 -24.74 25.58 3.13
N ASN A 251 -25.19 26.46 4.02
CA ASN A 251 -24.55 26.70 5.31
C ASN A 251 -25.29 26.02 6.47
N ASP A 252 -26.42 25.38 6.20
CA ASP A 252 -27.15 24.60 7.18
C ASP A 252 -26.27 23.49 7.73
N LYS A 253 -26.56 23.12 8.98
CA LYS A 253 -25.86 22.04 9.67
C LYS A 253 -26.73 20.80 9.63
N HIS A 254 -26.13 19.70 9.22
CA HIS A 254 -26.79 18.41 9.05
C HIS A 254 -26.03 17.32 9.80
N LEU A 255 -26.79 16.40 10.41
CA LEU A 255 -26.27 15.19 11.03
C LEU A 255 -26.87 13.98 10.33
N PHE A 256 -26.13 13.44 9.37
CA PHE A 256 -26.56 12.29 8.58
C PHE A 256 -26.30 10.99 9.33
N PHE A 257 -27.34 10.16 9.43
CA PHE A 257 -27.21 8.77 9.84
C PHE A 257 -27.29 7.85 8.63
N LYS A 258 -26.25 7.07 8.39
CA LYS A 258 -26.27 6.01 7.38
C LYS A 258 -26.76 4.71 8.02
N VAL A 259 -27.85 4.17 7.48
CA VAL A 259 -28.50 2.94 7.98
C VAL A 259 -28.51 1.85 6.91
N SER A 260 -28.40 0.59 7.35
CA SER A 260 -28.30 -0.58 6.46
C SER A 260 -29.40 -1.62 6.68
N ASN A 261 -30.28 -1.42 7.67
CA ASN A 261 -31.45 -2.28 7.91
C ASN A 261 -32.66 -1.49 8.46
N LEU A 262 -33.84 -2.13 8.45
CA LEU A 262 -35.09 -1.50 8.88
C LEU A 262 -35.10 -1.12 10.37
N ASN A 263 -34.49 -1.92 11.24
CA ASN A 263 -34.46 -1.62 12.69
C ASN A 263 -33.68 -0.33 12.98
N GLN A 264 -32.54 -0.15 12.31
CA GLN A 264 -31.76 1.10 12.40
C GLN A 264 -32.55 2.30 11.85
N LEU A 265 -33.22 2.13 10.71
CA LEU A 265 -34.07 3.17 10.13
C LEU A 265 -35.19 3.59 11.09
N GLU A 266 -35.91 2.63 11.67
CA GLU A 266 -36.99 2.90 12.62
C GLU A 266 -36.47 3.56 13.91
N ALA A 267 -35.32 3.11 14.44
CA ALA A 267 -34.69 3.72 15.60
C ALA A 267 -34.30 5.19 15.34
N CYS A 268 -33.68 5.49 14.19
CA CYS A 268 -33.37 6.86 13.80
C CYS A 268 -34.63 7.73 13.76
N ILE A 269 -35.70 7.25 13.12
CA ILE A 269 -36.96 8.01 13.00
C ILE A 269 -37.59 8.24 14.38
N ASN A 270 -37.65 7.21 15.23
CA ASN A 270 -38.26 7.29 16.56
C ASN A 270 -37.51 8.26 17.49
N GLN A 271 -36.19 8.42 17.31
CA GLN A 271 -35.37 9.37 18.05
C GLN A 271 -35.32 10.76 17.42
N GLY A 272 -36.01 10.99 16.30
CA GLY A 272 -36.13 12.31 15.67
C GLY A 272 -35.02 12.67 14.69
N VAL A 273 -34.28 11.70 14.14
CA VAL A 273 -33.30 11.93 13.07
C VAL A 273 -34.01 12.46 11.81
N LYS A 274 -33.47 13.53 11.23
CA LYS A 274 -34.01 14.19 10.03
C LYS A 274 -33.23 13.89 8.76
N ASP A 275 -31.93 13.59 8.87
CA ASP A 275 -31.05 13.36 7.72
C ASP A 275 -30.59 11.90 7.66
N LEU A 276 -31.05 11.16 6.63
CA LEU A 276 -30.79 9.74 6.46
C LEU A 276 -30.05 9.45 5.15
N LEU A 277 -28.98 8.65 5.24
CA LEU A 277 -28.38 7.97 4.10
C LEU A 277 -28.77 6.49 4.13
N VAL A 278 -29.27 5.98 3.01
CA VAL A 278 -29.64 4.56 2.88
C VAL A 278 -28.91 3.96 1.70
N ASP A 279 -28.42 2.72 1.84
CA ASP A 279 -27.62 2.05 0.80
C ASP A 279 -28.39 0.96 0.02
N ASP A 280 -29.66 0.75 0.36
CA ASP A 280 -30.53 -0.24 -0.27
C ASP A 280 -31.81 0.41 -0.80
N LYS A 281 -32.23 0.00 -2.00
CA LYS A 281 -33.41 0.56 -2.65
C LYS A 281 -34.70 0.26 -1.88
N ASN A 282 -34.82 -0.91 -1.26
CA ASN A 282 -36.00 -1.25 -0.46
C ASN A 282 -36.02 -0.44 0.84
N LEU A 283 -34.86 -0.21 1.46
CA LEU A 283 -34.74 0.73 2.58
C LEU A 283 -35.14 2.15 2.16
N TYR A 284 -34.72 2.60 0.98
CA TYR A 284 -35.11 3.92 0.46
C TYR A 284 -36.62 4.03 0.26
N GLU A 285 -37.26 3.01 -0.31
CA GLU A 285 -38.71 2.95 -0.44
C GLU A 285 -39.41 2.91 0.93
N ALA A 286 -38.85 2.22 1.93
CA ALA A 286 -39.37 2.22 3.29
C ALA A 286 -39.26 3.60 3.96
N ALA A 287 -38.08 4.23 3.89
CA ALA A 287 -37.83 5.56 4.43
C ALA A 287 -38.73 6.64 3.79
N ASN A 288 -39.00 6.53 2.48
CA ASN A 288 -39.91 7.44 1.80
C ASN A 288 -41.37 7.36 2.29
N LYS A 289 -41.81 6.23 2.88
CA LYS A 289 -43.14 6.14 3.49
C LYS A 289 -43.23 7.04 4.72
N TYR A 290 -42.17 7.12 5.51
CA TYR A 290 -42.08 8.02 6.65
C TYR A 290 -41.95 9.48 6.24
N LYS A 291 -41.29 9.76 5.10
CA LYS A 291 -41.23 11.10 4.53
C LYS A 291 -42.61 11.68 4.15
N LEU A 292 -43.59 10.82 3.85
CA LEU A 292 -44.99 11.27 3.64
C LEU A 292 -45.67 11.73 4.94
N LEU A 293 -45.12 11.35 6.10
CA LEU A 293 -45.62 11.72 7.43
C LEU A 293 -44.83 12.88 8.05
N ASP A 294 -43.55 13.01 7.69
CA ASP A 294 -42.66 14.09 8.11
C ASP A 294 -41.96 14.69 6.88
N GLU A 295 -42.43 15.86 6.43
CA GLU A 295 -41.89 16.54 5.24
C GLU A 295 -40.44 17.03 5.43
N GLU A 296 -39.99 17.19 6.69
CA GLU A 296 -38.61 17.58 7.01
C GLU A 296 -37.63 16.42 6.87
N LEU A 297 -38.12 15.18 6.74
CA LEU A 297 -37.27 14.01 6.59
C LEU A 297 -36.54 14.01 5.24
N ASN A 298 -35.22 14.20 5.31
CA ASN A 298 -34.31 14.14 4.19
C ASN A 298 -33.73 12.73 4.05
N VAL A 299 -34.00 12.07 2.92
CA VAL A 299 -33.53 10.71 2.65
C VAL A 299 -32.75 10.69 1.34
N ILE A 300 -31.49 10.26 1.42
CA ILE A 300 -30.58 10.15 0.26
C ILE A 300 -30.20 8.68 0.06
N LEU A 301 -30.49 8.14 -1.14
CA LEU A 301 -29.98 6.84 -1.56
C LEU A 301 -28.52 6.96 -2.01
N VAL A 302 -27.64 6.18 -1.39
CA VAL A 302 -26.22 6.03 -1.75
C VAL A 302 -25.99 4.63 -2.35
N ASP A 303 -25.13 4.48 -3.37
CA ASP A 303 -24.89 3.15 -3.95
C ASP A 303 -23.99 2.31 -3.01
N ARG A 304 -24.46 1.13 -2.63
CA ARG A 304 -23.73 0.16 -1.81
C ARG A 304 -22.53 -0.45 -2.55
N ARG A 305 -22.57 -0.47 -3.87
CA ARG A 305 -21.56 -1.11 -4.73
C ARG A 305 -20.36 -0.18 -4.90
N ILE A 306 -19.18 -0.79 -4.72
CA ILE A 306 -17.81 -0.27 -4.91
C ILE A 306 -17.76 1.13 -5.50
N ASN A 307 -17.38 2.13 -4.69
CA ASN A 307 -16.82 3.45 -5.05
C ASN A 307 -17.24 4.00 -6.41
N ASN A 308 -18.48 3.77 -6.78
CA ASN A 308 -18.99 4.20 -8.05
C ASN A 308 -19.53 5.57 -7.72
N ASN A 309 -18.75 6.56 -8.13
CA ASN A 309 -19.23 7.92 -8.38
C ASN A 309 -20.40 7.95 -9.40
N SER A 310 -21.09 6.84 -9.68
CA SER A 310 -22.48 6.84 -10.13
C SER A 310 -23.40 7.07 -8.92
N ILE A 311 -23.22 8.18 -8.24
CA ILE A 311 -24.11 9.32 -8.37
C ILE A 311 -25.33 9.01 -9.27
N TYR A 312 -26.29 8.23 -8.77
CA TYR A 312 -27.61 8.13 -9.42
C TYR A 312 -28.46 9.37 -9.11
N ASN A 313 -27.95 10.32 -8.30
CA ASN A 313 -28.67 11.54 -7.94
C ASN A 313 -27.86 12.85 -7.81
N LYS A 314 -26.61 12.92 -8.25
CA LYS A 314 -25.72 14.12 -8.20
C LYS A 314 -25.42 14.73 -6.84
N LYS A 315 -25.93 14.22 -5.72
CA LYS A 315 -25.86 14.96 -4.45
C LYS A 315 -24.59 14.82 -3.61
N VAL A 316 -24.10 13.60 -3.35
CA VAL A 316 -23.09 13.39 -2.30
C VAL A 316 -21.88 12.61 -2.83
N VAL A 317 -20.68 13.14 -2.58
CA VAL A 317 -19.41 12.41 -2.73
C VAL A 317 -19.06 11.77 -1.38
N ASN A 318 -18.68 10.49 -1.39
CA ASN A 318 -18.39 9.77 -0.15
C ASN A 318 -17.04 10.16 0.48
N VAL A 319 -16.87 9.84 1.76
CA VAL A 319 -15.65 10.08 2.54
C VAL A 319 -14.46 9.17 2.16
N TYR A 320 -14.62 8.31 1.16
CA TYR A 320 -13.59 7.37 0.66
C TYR A 320 -13.06 7.77 -0.73
N SER A 321 -13.36 8.99 -1.19
CA SER A 321 -12.96 9.53 -2.49
C SER A 321 -11.60 10.25 -2.47
N ASN A 322 -10.80 10.09 -1.42
CA ASN A 322 -9.47 10.68 -1.23
C ASN A 322 -9.40 12.21 -1.45
N ILE A 323 -10.45 12.93 -1.05
CA ILE A 323 -10.53 14.39 -1.14
C ILE A 323 -9.96 15.01 0.13
N ILE A 324 -8.83 15.72 -0.01
CA ILE A 324 -8.08 16.32 1.11
C ILE A 324 -7.73 17.80 0.91
N ASN A 325 -8.20 18.43 -0.17
CA ASN A 325 -7.88 19.83 -0.47
C ASN A 325 -9.02 20.60 -1.12
N TYR A 326 -8.99 21.92 -0.98
CA TYR A 326 -10.04 22.83 -1.45
C TYR A 326 -10.26 22.80 -2.97
N ALA A 327 -9.21 22.56 -3.76
CA ALA A 327 -9.31 22.51 -5.21
C ALA A 327 -10.11 21.27 -5.67
N SER A 328 -9.93 20.15 -4.98
CA SER A 328 -10.68 18.91 -5.23
C SER A 328 -12.14 19.05 -4.79
N VAL A 329 -12.39 19.67 -3.63
CA VAL A 329 -13.75 20.03 -3.18
C VAL A 329 -14.44 20.89 -4.23
N ARG A 330 -13.78 21.96 -4.68
CA ARG A 330 -14.33 22.84 -5.73
C ARG A 330 -14.65 22.07 -7.01
N ASN A 331 -13.76 21.20 -7.45
CA ASN A 331 -13.96 20.41 -8.66
C ASN A 331 -15.21 19.53 -8.55
N MET A 332 -15.45 18.88 -7.41
CA MET A 332 -16.65 18.05 -7.23
C MET A 332 -17.93 18.89 -7.26
N LEU A 333 -17.94 20.03 -6.58
CA LEU A 333 -19.08 20.95 -6.59
C LEU A 333 -19.39 21.48 -8.01
N GLU A 334 -18.36 21.81 -8.79
CA GLU A 334 -18.53 22.23 -10.20
C GLU A 334 -19.03 21.12 -11.13
N ASN A 335 -18.81 19.86 -10.78
CA ASN A 335 -19.35 18.70 -11.49
C ASN A 335 -20.77 18.32 -11.01
N GLY A 336 -21.39 19.18 -10.18
CA GLY A 336 -22.79 19.08 -9.77
C GLY A 336 -23.00 18.36 -8.44
N CYS A 337 -21.94 18.11 -7.66
CA CYS A 337 -22.09 17.60 -6.30
C CYS A 337 -22.66 18.68 -5.36
N GLU A 338 -23.56 18.30 -4.46
CA GLU A 338 -24.11 19.20 -3.44
C GLU A 338 -23.30 19.12 -2.14
N ILE A 339 -22.87 17.92 -1.74
CA ILE A 339 -22.10 17.65 -0.51
C ILE A 339 -20.83 16.86 -0.87
N VAL A 340 -19.68 17.29 -0.35
CA VAL A 340 -18.38 16.63 -0.60
C VAL A 340 -17.81 16.00 0.66
N GLY A 341 -17.77 14.67 0.71
CA GLY A 341 -17.10 13.90 1.76
C GLY A 341 -15.59 14.13 1.77
N MET A 342 -15.07 14.61 2.89
CA MET A 342 -13.63 14.68 3.15
C MET A 342 -13.09 13.28 3.40
N SER A 343 -11.87 13.02 2.94
CA SER A 343 -11.19 11.74 3.13
C SER A 343 -11.08 11.39 4.62
N ILE A 344 -11.38 10.14 4.97
CA ILE A 344 -11.13 9.60 6.32
C ILE A 344 -9.63 9.56 6.71
N GLU A 345 -8.75 9.69 5.71
CA GLU A 345 -7.30 9.79 5.91
C GLU A 345 -6.86 11.23 6.26
N GLY A 346 -7.75 12.22 6.12
CA GLY A 346 -7.45 13.62 6.41
C GLY A 346 -7.39 13.91 7.91
N SER A 347 -6.39 14.66 8.32
CA SER A 347 -6.28 15.18 9.69
C SER A 347 -7.22 16.36 9.92
N LYS A 348 -7.35 16.77 11.19
CA LYS A 348 -8.00 18.03 11.56
C LYS A 348 -7.41 19.23 10.82
N ASP A 349 -6.09 19.28 10.65
CA ASP A 349 -5.41 20.39 9.98
C ASP A 349 -5.67 20.38 8.47
N ASP A 350 -5.82 19.21 7.85
CA ASP A 350 -6.22 19.08 6.44
C ASP A 350 -7.66 19.58 6.21
N ILE A 351 -8.58 19.27 7.12
CA ILE A 351 -9.95 19.77 7.07
C ILE A 351 -9.95 21.29 7.23
N LYS A 352 -9.27 21.81 8.26
CA LYS A 352 -9.18 23.24 8.53
C LYS A 352 -8.58 24.00 7.35
N SER A 353 -7.43 23.56 6.87
CA SER A 353 -6.74 24.19 5.73
C SER A 353 -7.57 24.12 4.45
N THR A 354 -8.36 23.06 4.24
CA THR A 354 -9.30 22.97 3.13
C THR A 354 -10.37 24.05 3.22
N ILE A 355 -11.00 24.25 4.38
CA ILE A 355 -12.03 25.27 4.59
C ILE A 355 -11.43 26.67 4.45
N ASP A 356 -10.34 26.95 5.18
CA ASP A 356 -9.69 28.27 5.21
C ASP A 356 -9.22 28.70 3.81
N ASN A 357 -8.61 27.78 3.05
CA ASN A 357 -8.17 28.06 1.68
C ASN A 357 -9.36 28.21 0.71
N TYR A 358 -10.41 27.41 0.86
CA TYR A 358 -11.61 27.56 0.04
C TYR A 358 -12.25 28.95 0.27
N GLN A 359 -12.38 29.37 1.53
CA GLN A 359 -12.93 30.68 1.90
C GLN A 359 -12.03 31.82 1.42
N HIS A 360 -10.70 31.68 1.53
CA HIS A 360 -9.76 32.66 1.03
C HIS A 360 -9.89 32.86 -0.49
N VAL A 361 -10.08 31.78 -1.25
CA VAL A 361 -10.12 31.81 -2.72
C VAL A 361 -11.51 32.19 -3.26
N TYR A 362 -12.58 31.70 -2.65
CA TYR A 362 -13.95 31.80 -3.16
C TYR A 362 -14.90 32.65 -2.31
N GLY A 363 -14.45 33.20 -1.17
CA GLY A 363 -15.24 34.07 -0.30
C GLY A 363 -16.44 33.39 0.38
N SER A 364 -16.52 32.05 0.35
CA SER A 364 -17.61 31.24 0.87
C SER A 364 -17.07 30.00 1.58
N VAL A 365 -17.87 29.36 2.43
CA VAL A 365 -17.53 28.08 3.07
C VAL A 365 -17.98 26.94 2.14
N PRO A 366 -17.17 25.88 1.96
CA PRO A 366 -17.57 24.76 1.10
C PRO A 366 -18.55 23.83 1.82
N ASN A 367 -19.49 23.24 1.07
CA ASN A 367 -20.43 22.27 1.63
C ASN A 367 -19.79 20.87 1.75
N ILE A 368 -19.09 20.63 2.86
CA ILE A 368 -18.31 19.40 3.10
C ILE A 368 -18.96 18.48 4.14
N MET A 369 -18.68 17.18 4.02
CA MET A 369 -19.08 16.14 4.95
C MET A 369 -17.87 15.51 5.63
N VAL A 370 -17.94 15.29 6.95
CA VAL A 370 -16.92 14.58 7.72
C VAL A 370 -17.57 13.41 8.46
N MET A 371 -16.98 12.23 8.35
CA MET A 371 -17.38 11.06 9.13
C MET A 371 -16.93 11.25 10.58
N VAL A 372 -17.86 11.16 11.52
CA VAL A 372 -17.62 11.33 12.97
C VAL A 372 -17.84 10.06 13.76
N TYR A 373 -18.45 9.05 13.14
CA TYR A 373 -18.69 7.75 13.75
C TYR A 373 -18.77 6.63 12.71
N GLY A 374 -18.30 5.43 13.10
CA GLY A 374 -18.50 4.19 12.37
C GLY A 374 -17.19 3.50 11.99
N TYR A 375 -17.29 2.34 11.35
CA TYR A 375 -16.11 1.56 10.95
C TYR A 375 -15.56 1.99 9.58
N TYR A 376 -14.28 2.34 9.52
CA TYR A 376 -13.61 2.65 8.24
C TYR A 376 -13.54 1.44 7.32
N GLU A 377 -13.88 1.64 6.04
CA GLU A 377 -13.63 0.67 4.97
C GLU A 377 -12.13 0.60 4.68
N LEU A 378 -11.48 -0.52 5.04
CA LEU A 378 -10.04 -0.73 4.81
C LEU A 378 -9.75 -1.27 3.41
N MET A 379 -10.60 -2.16 2.92
CA MET A 379 -10.39 -2.84 1.65
C MET A 379 -11.70 -3.28 1.02
N ILE A 380 -11.79 -3.15 -0.30
CA ILE A 380 -12.86 -3.75 -1.10
C ILE A 380 -12.27 -4.91 -1.89
N MET A 381 -12.93 -6.06 -1.82
CA MET A 381 -12.50 -7.29 -2.45
C MET A 381 -13.55 -7.77 -3.45
N LYS A 382 -13.13 -7.96 -4.71
CA LYS A 382 -13.93 -8.68 -5.72
C LYS A 382 -14.08 -10.19 -5.39
N HIS A 383 -13.39 -10.65 -4.35
CA HIS A 383 -13.38 -12.03 -3.87
C HIS A 383 -14.22 -12.18 -2.60
N CYS A 384 -15.13 -13.16 -2.59
CA CYS A 384 -15.89 -13.52 -1.41
C CYS A 384 -15.14 -14.60 -0.59
N LEU A 385 -14.41 -14.17 0.44
CA LEU A 385 -13.72 -15.07 1.38
C LEU A 385 -14.68 -16.04 2.08
N ILE A 386 -15.91 -15.61 2.36
CA ILE A 386 -16.95 -16.42 3.02
C ILE A 386 -17.36 -17.60 2.11
N ASN A 387 -17.61 -17.33 0.83
CA ASN A 387 -17.95 -18.34 -0.15
C ASN A 387 -16.86 -19.42 -0.24
N LYS A 388 -15.60 -18.98 -0.29
CA LYS A 388 -14.45 -19.87 -0.33
C LYS A 388 -14.26 -20.67 0.96
N ALA A 389 -14.35 -20.02 2.12
CA ALA A 389 -14.17 -20.66 3.41
C ALA A 389 -15.21 -21.76 3.67
N LEU A 390 -16.43 -21.56 3.18
CA LEU A 390 -17.52 -22.53 3.28
C LEU A 390 -17.52 -23.59 2.15
N GLY A 391 -16.56 -23.53 1.23
CA GLY A 391 -16.41 -24.52 0.16
C GLY A 391 -17.43 -24.42 -0.98
N TYR A 392 -18.11 -23.29 -1.13
CA TYR A 392 -19.03 -23.06 -2.24
C TYR A 392 -18.28 -22.81 -3.55
N GLU A 393 -18.86 -23.26 -4.67
CA GLU A 393 -18.21 -23.17 -5.99
C GLU A 393 -18.82 -22.10 -6.91
N LYS A 394 -20.01 -21.60 -6.60
CA LYS A 394 -20.69 -20.58 -7.42
C LYS A 394 -20.81 -19.26 -6.68
N LEU A 395 -20.66 -18.17 -7.44
CA LEU A 395 -21.11 -16.85 -7.02
C LEU A 395 -22.62 -16.87 -6.74
N GLY A 396 -23.08 -15.97 -5.89
CA GLY A 396 -24.51 -15.85 -5.55
C GLY A 396 -25.02 -16.88 -4.54
N CYS A 397 -24.13 -17.59 -3.82
CA CYS A 397 -24.51 -18.60 -2.83
C CYS A 397 -25.36 -18.08 -1.64
N GLY A 398 -25.44 -16.76 -1.43
CA GLY A 398 -26.22 -16.16 -0.33
C GLY A 398 -25.61 -16.28 1.07
N ALA A 399 -24.55 -17.07 1.26
CA ALA A 399 -23.98 -17.34 2.58
C ALA A 399 -23.49 -16.09 3.31
N CYS A 400 -22.99 -15.08 2.58
CA CYS A 400 -22.56 -13.80 3.15
C CYS A 400 -23.72 -12.92 3.67
N LYS A 401 -24.97 -13.28 3.37
CA LYS A 401 -26.19 -12.61 3.88
C LYS A 401 -26.79 -13.32 5.09
N ALA A 402 -26.38 -14.55 5.36
CA ALA A 402 -26.98 -15.39 6.39
C ALA A 402 -26.47 -15.08 7.81
N SER A 403 -25.30 -14.46 7.95
CA SER A 403 -24.67 -14.17 9.25
C SER A 403 -23.69 -13.01 9.12
N LYS A 404 -23.29 -12.44 10.27
CA LYS A 404 -22.15 -11.52 10.35
C LYS A 404 -20.86 -12.32 10.36
N TYR A 405 -19.88 -11.89 9.57
CA TYR A 405 -18.57 -12.54 9.46
C TYR A 405 -17.46 -11.55 9.77
N TYR A 406 -16.36 -12.06 10.32
CA TYR A 406 -15.19 -11.27 10.70
C TYR A 406 -13.92 -11.99 10.26
N LEU A 407 -12.90 -11.24 9.87
CA LEU A 407 -11.52 -11.73 9.90
C LEU A 407 -10.95 -11.50 11.30
N VAL A 408 -10.29 -12.51 11.86
CA VAL A 408 -9.65 -12.41 13.16
C VAL A 408 -8.15 -12.46 12.96
N ASP A 409 -7.44 -11.46 13.47
CA ASP A 409 -5.99 -11.42 13.39
C ASP A 409 -5.32 -12.25 14.51
N ARG A 410 -3.99 -12.28 14.52
CA ARG A 410 -3.19 -13.01 15.53
C ARG A 410 -3.33 -12.46 16.95
N MET A 411 -3.77 -11.20 17.11
CA MET A 411 -3.98 -10.53 18.39
C MET A 411 -5.42 -10.66 18.87
N GLY A 412 -6.31 -11.24 18.05
CA GLY A 412 -7.72 -11.43 18.36
C GLY A 412 -8.62 -10.28 17.91
N TYR A 413 -8.07 -9.26 17.23
CA TYR A 413 -8.89 -8.17 16.68
C TYR A 413 -9.81 -8.69 15.59
N LYS A 414 -11.07 -8.29 15.64
CA LYS A 414 -12.14 -8.71 14.71
C LYS A 414 -12.39 -7.61 13.70
N PHE A 415 -12.19 -7.91 12.42
CA PHE A 415 -12.40 -7.01 11.30
C PHE A 415 -13.70 -7.41 10.58
N PRO A 416 -14.78 -6.60 10.64
CA PRO A 416 -16.06 -6.93 10.03
C PRO A 416 -15.99 -7.10 8.51
N LEU A 417 -16.76 -8.06 7.98
CA LEU A 417 -16.95 -8.27 6.55
C LEU A 417 -18.38 -7.91 6.14
N ILE A 418 -18.54 -6.86 5.33
CA ILE A 418 -19.84 -6.48 4.73
C ILE A 418 -19.90 -6.95 3.28
N ASN A 419 -21.04 -7.51 2.86
CA ASN A 419 -21.30 -7.80 1.46
C ASN A 419 -22.04 -6.65 0.76
N ASP A 420 -21.79 -6.47 -0.53
CA ASP A 420 -22.44 -5.46 -1.38
C ASP A 420 -23.61 -6.02 -2.21
N GLY A 421 -24.02 -7.26 -1.95
CA GLY A 421 -25.03 -7.97 -2.75
C GLY A 421 -24.54 -8.53 -4.09
N ALA A 422 -23.33 -8.20 -4.55
CA ALA A 422 -22.73 -8.63 -5.80
C ALA A 422 -21.55 -9.62 -5.61
N CYS A 423 -21.49 -10.28 -4.45
CA CYS A 423 -20.38 -11.16 -4.04
C CYS A 423 -19.02 -10.47 -3.90
N HIS A 424 -19.01 -9.14 -3.76
CA HIS A 424 -17.85 -8.45 -3.23
C HIS A 424 -17.96 -8.33 -1.71
N LEU A 425 -16.81 -8.19 -1.06
CA LEU A 425 -16.71 -7.97 0.37
C LEU A 425 -15.97 -6.67 0.65
N LYS A 426 -16.47 -5.91 1.62
CA LYS A 426 -15.77 -4.81 2.26
C LYS A 426 -15.22 -5.31 3.59
N LEU A 427 -13.91 -5.16 3.77
CA LEU A 427 -13.26 -5.37 5.05
C LEU A 427 -13.25 -4.04 5.78
N LEU A 428 -13.81 -4.00 6.98
CA LEU A 428 -13.80 -2.82 7.82
C LEU A 428 -12.73 -2.91 8.91
N ASN A 429 -12.37 -1.77 9.48
CA ASN A 429 -11.46 -1.69 10.61
C ASN A 429 -11.98 -2.49 11.81
N SER A 430 -11.09 -2.89 12.70
CA SER A 430 -11.47 -3.59 13.94
C SER A 430 -12.02 -2.66 15.02
N LYS A 431 -11.66 -1.38 14.95
CA LYS A 431 -12.14 -0.33 15.83
C LYS A 431 -13.02 0.65 15.07
N ARG A 432 -14.06 1.15 15.73
CA ARG A 432 -14.95 2.17 15.19
C ARG A 432 -14.43 3.56 15.50
N LEU A 433 -14.58 4.48 14.54
CA LEU A 433 -14.34 5.89 14.76
C LEU A 433 -15.35 6.42 15.78
N HIS A 434 -14.88 7.25 16.71
CA HIS A 434 -15.74 7.93 17.67
C HIS A 434 -15.23 9.35 17.96
N LEU A 435 -15.89 10.34 17.39
CA LEU A 435 -15.56 11.77 17.45
C LEU A 435 -16.68 12.63 18.07
N VAL A 436 -17.51 12.08 18.97
CA VAL A 436 -18.63 12.84 19.58
C VAL A 436 -18.15 14.15 20.22
N ASN A 437 -17.03 14.10 20.96
CA ASN A 437 -16.41 15.25 21.62
C ASN A 437 -15.83 16.30 20.66
N GLN A 438 -15.74 15.99 19.36
CA GLN A 438 -15.24 16.88 18.32
C GLN A 438 -16.38 17.47 17.47
N VAL A 439 -17.64 17.09 17.70
CA VAL A 439 -18.81 17.60 16.95
C VAL A 439 -18.88 19.13 17.00
N ASP A 440 -18.81 19.72 18.20
CA ASP A 440 -18.84 21.18 18.39
C ASP A 440 -17.70 21.89 17.63
N GLU A 441 -16.48 21.34 17.74
CA GLU A 441 -15.29 21.88 17.07
C GLU A 441 -15.42 21.82 15.55
N LEU A 442 -15.83 20.67 14.99
CA LEU A 442 -16.00 20.48 13.55
C LEU A 442 -17.03 21.46 12.96
N LEU A 443 -18.17 21.63 13.63
CA LEU A 443 -19.23 22.53 13.18
C LEU A 443 -18.78 24.00 13.25
N LYS A 444 -18.08 24.41 14.31
CA LYS A 444 -17.47 25.75 14.46
C LYS A 444 -16.38 26.03 13.42
N MET A 445 -15.65 24.99 13.01
CA MET A 445 -14.61 25.09 11.98
C MET A 445 -15.17 25.37 10.59
N GLY A 446 -16.46 25.13 10.36
CA GLY A 446 -17.11 25.32 9.07
C GLY A 446 -17.51 24.01 8.38
N VAL A 447 -17.43 22.86 9.06
CA VAL A 447 -18.04 21.62 8.55
C VAL A 447 -19.56 21.76 8.62
N ASN A 448 -20.26 21.42 7.53
CA ASN A 448 -21.72 21.56 7.43
C ASN A 448 -22.45 20.23 7.62
N ASN A 449 -21.81 19.11 7.27
CA ASN A 449 -22.46 17.81 7.31
C ASN A 449 -21.60 16.85 8.13
N LEU A 450 -22.18 16.25 9.16
CA LEU A 450 -21.55 15.19 9.93
C LEU A 450 -22.16 13.86 9.52
N LEU A 451 -21.35 12.81 9.42
CA LEU A 451 -21.79 11.46 9.05
C LEU A 451 -21.55 10.48 10.20
N VAL A 452 -22.64 9.87 10.65
CA VAL A 452 -22.66 8.72 11.56
C VAL A 452 -23.00 7.48 10.74
N ASP A 453 -22.05 6.57 10.56
CA ASP A 453 -22.27 5.33 9.82
C ASP A 453 -22.61 4.17 10.78
N LEU A 454 -23.85 3.69 10.70
CA LEU A 454 -24.38 2.60 11.54
C LEU A 454 -24.36 1.24 10.82
N SER A 455 -23.62 1.09 9.72
CA SER A 455 -23.70 -0.10 8.86
C SER A 455 -23.45 -1.45 9.57
N VAL A 456 -22.78 -1.48 10.73
CA VAL A 456 -22.42 -2.72 11.47
C VAL A 456 -23.02 -2.79 12.87
N GLU A 457 -23.30 -1.63 13.43
CA GLU A 457 -23.59 -1.36 14.83
C GLU A 457 -24.79 -2.14 15.35
N GLU A 458 -24.64 -2.68 16.55
CA GLU A 458 -25.70 -3.39 17.27
C GLU A 458 -26.29 -2.50 18.36
N ASP A 459 -25.46 -1.68 18.98
CA ASP A 459 -25.77 -0.64 19.97
C ASP A 459 -26.22 0.69 19.31
N TYR A 460 -26.86 0.62 18.14
CA TYR A 460 -27.18 1.80 17.33
C TYR A 460 -28.09 2.81 18.05
N GLU A 461 -28.97 2.38 18.96
CA GLU A 461 -29.86 3.30 19.70
C GLU A 461 -29.09 4.28 20.59
N LEU A 462 -28.06 3.79 21.31
CA LEU A 462 -27.17 4.61 22.14
C LEU A 462 -26.36 5.59 21.29
N VAL A 463 -25.84 5.11 20.15
CA VAL A 463 -25.07 5.96 19.23
C VAL A 463 -25.94 7.07 18.65
N ILE A 464 -27.20 6.79 18.32
CA ILE A 464 -28.13 7.81 17.81
C ILE A 464 -28.37 8.88 18.88
N GLU A 465 -28.68 8.46 20.11
CA GLU A 465 -28.93 9.37 21.24
C GLU A 465 -27.72 10.27 21.51
N GLU A 466 -26.52 9.68 21.57
CA GLU A 466 -25.26 10.38 21.83
C GLU A 466 -24.95 11.46 20.78
N TYR A 467 -25.00 11.09 19.49
CA TYR A 467 -24.67 12.03 18.43
C TYR A 467 -25.76 13.08 18.20
N LEU A 468 -27.04 12.75 18.40
CA LEU A 468 -28.11 13.73 18.43
C LEU A 468 -27.95 14.69 19.61
N GLY A 469 -27.60 14.18 20.80
CA GLY A 469 -27.33 14.99 21.99
C GLY A 469 -26.21 16.01 21.75
N ALA A 470 -25.07 15.56 21.21
CA ALA A 470 -23.94 16.43 20.89
C ALA A 470 -24.27 17.48 19.83
N PHE A 471 -25.02 17.09 18.79
CA PHE A 471 -25.43 17.99 17.71
C PHE A 471 -26.46 19.02 18.17
N ASN A 472 -27.46 18.61 18.95
CA ASN A 472 -28.47 19.50 19.52
C ASN A 472 -27.87 20.46 20.55
N ALA A 473 -26.90 20.00 21.35
CA ALA A 473 -26.15 20.87 22.25
C ALA A 473 -25.46 22.01 21.46
N TYR A 474 -24.81 21.70 20.34
CA TYR A 474 -24.25 22.72 19.46
C TYR A 474 -25.32 23.69 18.94
N LEU A 475 -26.43 23.18 18.40
CA LEU A 475 -27.51 24.02 17.85
C LEU A 475 -28.12 24.97 18.90
N ASN A 476 -28.22 24.52 20.15
CA ASN A 476 -28.75 25.29 21.27
C ASN A 476 -27.71 26.21 21.94
N ASN A 477 -26.45 26.19 21.48
CA ASN A 477 -25.30 26.85 22.12
C ASN A 477 -25.02 26.35 23.56
N ASP A 478 -25.35 25.09 23.82
CA ASP A 478 -25.09 24.39 25.07
C ASP A 478 -23.81 23.56 25.01
N LYS A 479 -23.34 23.09 26.16
CA LYS A 479 -22.26 22.11 26.23
C LYS A 479 -22.84 20.70 26.26
N TYR A 480 -22.28 19.81 25.46
CA TYR A 480 -22.51 18.39 25.60
C TYR A 480 -21.74 17.85 26.83
N ILE A 481 -22.42 17.13 27.72
CA ILE A 481 -21.89 16.70 29.03
C ILE A 481 -22.00 15.18 29.23
N GLU A 482 -22.85 14.51 28.47
CA GLU A 482 -23.02 13.07 28.54
C GLU A 482 -22.00 12.39 27.63
N GLU A 483 -21.31 11.36 28.10
CA GLU A 483 -20.39 10.60 27.27
C GLU A 483 -20.65 9.13 27.58
N TYR A 484 -20.91 8.34 26.55
CA TYR A 484 -21.06 6.91 26.70
C TYR A 484 -19.68 6.26 26.56
N ASP A 485 -19.33 5.38 27.50
CA ASP A 485 -18.10 4.61 27.40
C ASP A 485 -18.26 3.56 26.31
N LEU A 486 -17.89 3.92 25.09
CA LEU A 486 -17.86 3.00 23.96
C LEU A 486 -16.53 2.26 23.97
N ASP A 487 -16.60 0.95 24.16
CA ASP A 487 -15.44 0.07 24.02
C ASP A 487 -14.87 0.10 22.58
N ASP A 488 -13.57 -0.18 22.47
CA ASP A 488 -12.86 -0.44 21.21
C ASP A 488 -12.98 0.66 20.13
N VAL A 489 -12.88 1.93 20.55
CA VAL A 489 -12.91 3.10 19.65
C VAL A 489 -11.52 3.55 19.17
N THR A 490 -11.52 4.34 18.09
CA THR A 490 -10.37 5.10 17.58
C THR A 490 -10.78 6.55 17.26
N TYR A 491 -9.83 7.49 17.33
CA TYR A 491 -10.02 8.86 16.84
C TYR A 491 -9.62 9.01 15.37
N GLY A 492 -9.16 7.92 14.73
CA GLY A 492 -8.69 7.92 13.35
C GLY A 492 -7.55 8.93 13.11
N HIS A 493 -7.38 9.33 11.85
CA HIS A 493 -6.37 10.31 11.46
C HIS A 493 -6.69 11.74 11.93
N TYR A 494 -7.89 11.98 12.47
CA TYR A 494 -8.31 13.29 12.94
C TYR A 494 -7.35 13.87 14.00
N LYS A 495 -6.88 13.04 14.94
CA LYS A 495 -5.90 13.44 15.97
C LYS A 495 -4.44 13.07 15.62
N GLU A 496 -4.25 12.01 14.84
CA GLU A 496 -2.92 11.39 14.68
C GLU A 496 -2.17 11.87 13.42
N GLY A 497 -2.84 12.52 12.47
CA GLY A 497 -2.24 12.83 11.16
C GLY A 497 -1.84 11.56 10.40
N ILE A 498 -1.19 11.73 9.25
CA ILE A 498 -0.41 10.68 8.61
C ILE A 498 1.05 11.08 8.84
N GLU A 499 1.80 10.33 9.66
CA GLU A 499 3.25 10.53 9.80
C GLU A 499 4.01 10.17 8.51
#